data_AF-A0A1H7W0Y2-F1
#
_entry.id   AF-A0A1H7W0Y2-F1
#
_cell.length_a   1.000
_cell.length_b   1.000
_cell.length_c   1.000
_cell.angle_alpha   90.00
_cell.angle_beta   90.00
_cell.angle_gamma   90.00
#
_symmetry.space_group_name_H-M   'P 1'
#
loop_
_entity.id
_entity.type
_entity.pdbx_description
1 polymer ?
#
loop_
_entity_poly.entity_id
_entity_poly.type
_entity_poly.pdbx_seq_one_letter_code
_entity_poly.pdbx_strand_id
1 'polypeptide(L)'
;MEKIEKEKEIVKIVLKVLDELKFSYDKNEEELESMTAYYNKKEKMYDGKEWDYYSVSFYTEYNEVMGDVFLRTCYVDAETMQVKGIHGDHGVWEIIYNDKGIAVNKKFISPSFPYDKQ
;
A
#
# COMPACT_ATOMS: atom_id res chain seq x y z
N MET A 1 -9.59 13.66 18.58
CA MET A 1 -8.22 14.19 18.41
C MET A 1 -7.23 13.08 18.08
N GLU A 2 -7.27 11.93 18.76
CA GLU A 2 -6.40 10.75 18.48
C GLU A 2 -6.48 10.19 17.04
N LYS A 3 -7.65 10.23 16.40
CA LYS A 3 -7.84 9.67 15.06
C LYS A 3 -6.92 10.32 14.00
N ILE A 4 -6.71 11.62 14.08
CA ILE A 4 -5.87 12.38 13.14
C ILE A 4 -4.38 12.05 13.32
N GLU A 5 -3.93 11.80 14.55
CA GLU A 5 -2.54 11.42 14.82
C GLU A 5 -2.24 10.02 14.30
N LYS A 6 -3.18 9.08 14.48
CA LYS A 6 -3.03 7.72 13.99
C LYS A 6 -3.00 7.66 12.46
N GLU A 7 -3.88 8.41 11.79
CA GLU A 7 -3.89 8.53 10.33
C GLU A 7 -2.54 9.04 9.80
N LYS A 8 -1.98 10.09 10.43
CA LYS A 8 -0.65 10.63 10.08
C LYS A 8 0.48 9.62 10.31
N GLU A 9 0.41 8.82 11.37
CA GLU A 9 1.37 7.75 11.64
C GLU A 9 1.36 6.70 10.50
N ILE A 10 0.17 6.28 10.08
CA ILE A 10 -0.02 5.29 9.02
C ILE A 10 0.51 5.82 7.68
N VAL A 11 0.20 7.08 7.34
CA VAL A 11 0.72 7.73 6.13
C VAL A 11 2.26 7.75 6.15
N LYS A 12 2.89 8.07 7.29
CA LYS A 12 4.36 8.02 7.41
C LYS A 12 4.93 6.62 7.20
N ILE A 13 4.27 5.59 7.71
CA ILE A 13 4.66 4.19 7.48
C ILE A 13 4.59 3.85 5.99
N VAL A 14 3.51 4.27 5.32
CA VAL A 14 3.34 4.06 3.87
C VAL A 14 4.45 4.75 3.09
N LEU A 15 4.69 6.04 3.33
CA LEU A 15 5.74 6.79 2.64
C LEU A 15 7.13 6.16 2.83
N LYS A 16 7.44 5.73 4.06
CA LYS A 16 8.69 5.01 4.35
C LYS A 16 8.83 3.75 3.49
N VAL A 17 7.79 2.92 3.39
CA VAL A 17 7.83 1.69 2.59
C VAL A 17 7.95 1.99 1.09
N LEU A 18 7.25 3.02 0.60
CA LEU A 18 7.36 3.45 -0.80
C LEU A 18 8.80 3.89 -1.13
N ASP A 19 9.44 4.67 -0.24
CA ASP A 19 10.84 5.07 -0.39
C ASP A 19 11.83 3.89 -0.30
N GLU A 20 11.65 3.00 0.68
CA GLU A 20 12.48 1.79 0.83
C GLU A 20 12.44 0.90 -0.43
N LEU A 21 11.27 0.77 -1.05
CA LEU A 21 11.07 0.01 -2.28
C LEU A 21 11.41 0.77 -3.56
N LYS A 22 11.79 2.06 -3.45
CA LYS A 22 11.95 2.99 -4.58
C LYS A 22 10.74 2.95 -5.53
N PHE A 23 9.54 2.91 -4.95
CA PHE A 23 8.30 2.92 -5.71
C PHE A 23 8.08 4.31 -6.32
N SER A 24 7.54 4.39 -7.54
CA SER A 24 7.21 5.68 -8.16
C SER A 24 5.87 6.17 -7.63
N TYR A 25 5.86 7.34 -7.00
CA TYR A 25 4.68 8.03 -6.48
C TYR A 25 4.87 9.54 -6.52
N ASP A 26 3.78 10.28 -6.66
CA ASP A 26 3.82 11.75 -6.69
C ASP A 26 4.25 12.30 -5.34
N LYS A 27 5.33 13.10 -5.35
CA LYS A 27 5.94 13.72 -4.17
C LYS A 27 5.57 15.19 -4.03
N ASN A 28 4.63 15.69 -4.84
CA ASN A 28 4.07 17.02 -4.68
C ASN A 28 3.49 17.18 -3.26
N GLU A 29 3.78 18.31 -2.62
CA GLU A 29 3.33 18.62 -1.26
C GLU A 29 1.80 18.54 -1.11
N GLU A 30 1.06 19.04 -2.09
CA GLU A 30 -0.42 18.99 -2.09
C GLU A 30 -0.92 17.53 -2.11
N GLU A 31 -0.31 16.68 -2.93
CA GLU A 31 -0.64 15.26 -3.00
C GLU A 31 -0.31 14.55 -1.68
N LEU A 32 0.88 14.80 -1.11
CA LEU A 32 1.31 14.24 0.16
C LEU A 32 0.42 14.67 1.34
N GLU A 33 -0.04 15.92 1.35
CA GLU A 33 -0.96 16.45 2.36
C GLU A 33 -2.37 15.87 2.23
N SER A 34 -2.80 15.52 1.01
CA SER A 34 -4.11 14.90 0.76
C SER A 34 -4.19 13.42 1.17
N MET A 35 -3.04 12.75 1.32
CA MET A 35 -2.98 11.33 1.69
C MET A 35 -3.64 11.11 3.05
N THR A 36 -4.66 10.25 3.05
CA THR A 36 -5.44 9.92 4.25
C THR A 36 -5.51 8.41 4.44
N ALA A 37 -5.44 7.97 5.69
CA ALA A 37 -5.63 6.56 6.04
C ALA A 37 -7.10 6.28 6.41
N TYR A 38 -7.69 5.27 5.79
CA TYR A 38 -9.06 4.83 6.08
C TYR A 38 -9.02 3.45 6.73
N TYR A 39 -9.66 3.32 7.90
CA TYR A 39 -9.77 2.04 8.61
C TYR A 39 -10.90 1.20 8.03
N ASN A 40 -10.60 -0.06 7.72
CA ASN A 40 -11.52 -1.06 7.20
C ASN A 40 -11.50 -2.27 8.14
N LYS A 41 -12.68 -2.74 8.55
CA LYS A 41 -12.83 -3.76 9.59
C LYS A 41 -13.24 -5.09 8.99
N LYS A 42 -12.45 -6.14 9.29
CA LYS A 42 -12.72 -7.54 8.90
C LYS A 42 -13.14 -7.70 7.45
N GLU A 43 -12.39 -7.11 6.52
CA GLU A 43 -12.63 -7.37 5.10
C GLU A 43 -11.76 -8.51 4.60
N LYS A 44 -12.27 -9.22 3.58
CA LYS A 44 -11.54 -10.29 2.93
C LYS A 44 -10.49 -9.70 2.00
N MET A 45 -9.24 -10.06 2.22
CA MET A 45 -8.09 -9.51 1.52
C MET A 45 -7.63 -10.42 0.38
N TYR A 46 -6.65 -9.95 -0.38
CA TYR A 46 -6.12 -10.63 -1.58
C TYR A 46 -5.52 -12.01 -1.28
N ASP A 47 -5.10 -12.26 -0.04
CA ASP A 47 -4.60 -13.55 0.43
C ASP A 47 -5.71 -14.50 0.92
N GLY A 48 -6.98 -14.08 0.79
CA GLY A 48 -8.16 -14.82 1.20
C GLY A 48 -8.50 -14.75 2.69
N LYS A 49 -7.67 -14.09 3.51
CA LYS A 49 -7.89 -13.94 4.96
C LYS A 49 -8.72 -12.68 5.25
N GLU A 50 -9.41 -12.70 6.37
CA GLU A 50 -10.06 -11.51 6.92
C GLU A 50 -9.17 -10.86 7.97
N TRP A 51 -8.92 -9.56 7.82
CA TRP A 51 -8.18 -8.78 8.80
C TRP A 51 -8.62 -7.32 8.79
N ASP A 52 -8.35 -6.65 9.90
CA ASP A 52 -8.54 -5.21 10.03
C ASP A 52 -7.33 -4.52 9.41
N TYR A 53 -7.56 -3.52 8.56
CA TYR A 53 -6.48 -2.84 7.87
C TYR A 53 -6.77 -1.36 7.64
N TYR A 54 -5.73 -0.59 7.38
CA TYR A 54 -5.83 0.77 6.87
C TYR A 54 -5.50 0.81 5.38
N SER A 55 -6.31 1.49 4.59
CA SER A 55 -5.99 1.83 3.20
C SER A 55 -5.46 3.25 3.11
N VAL A 56 -4.35 3.42 2.38
CA VAL A 56 -3.82 4.75 2.02
C VAL A 56 -3.64 4.78 0.50
N SER A 57 -4.39 5.65 -0.16
CA SER A 57 -4.28 5.83 -1.62
C SER A 57 -3.30 6.93 -1.98
N PHE A 58 -2.63 6.77 -3.11
CA PHE A 58 -1.65 7.73 -3.65
C PHE A 58 -1.58 7.61 -5.17
N TYR A 59 -1.17 8.69 -5.83
CA TYR A 59 -0.94 8.69 -7.27
C TYR A 59 0.52 8.33 -7.59
N THR A 60 0.74 7.62 -8.70
CA THR A 60 2.10 7.42 -9.26
C THR A 60 2.65 8.72 -9.81
N GLU A 61 3.96 8.82 -10.07
CA GLU A 61 4.45 9.93 -10.90
C GLU A 61 3.84 9.83 -12.30
N TYR A 62 3.68 10.98 -12.95
CA TYR A 62 3.23 11.04 -14.34
C TYR A 62 4.20 10.28 -15.25
N ASN A 63 3.68 9.32 -16.00
CA ASN A 63 4.46 8.58 -16.98
C ASN A 63 4.23 9.17 -18.37
N GLU A 64 5.18 9.96 -18.88
CA GLU A 64 5.08 10.61 -20.21
C GLU A 64 4.87 9.61 -21.36
N VAL A 65 5.42 8.40 -21.25
CA VAL A 65 5.32 7.37 -22.30
C VAL A 65 3.91 6.77 -22.35
N MET A 66 3.28 6.59 -21.19
CA MET A 66 1.90 6.10 -21.10
C MET A 66 0.86 7.22 -21.13
N GLY A 67 1.30 8.46 -20.91
CA GLY A 67 0.43 9.63 -20.85
C GLY A 67 -0.51 9.65 -19.65
N ASP A 68 -0.20 8.93 -18.57
CA ASP A 68 -1.16 8.64 -17.49
C ASP A 68 -0.54 8.68 -16.08
N VAL A 69 -1.42 8.84 -15.10
CA VAL A 69 -1.16 8.75 -13.65
C VAL A 69 -2.03 7.63 -13.09
N PHE A 70 -1.43 6.71 -12.35
CA PHE A 70 -2.19 5.62 -11.76
C PHE A 70 -2.50 5.87 -10.29
N LEU A 71 -3.76 5.67 -9.90
CA LEU A 71 -4.13 5.57 -8.50
C LEU A 71 -3.71 4.19 -7.97
N ARG A 72 -3.03 4.17 -6.83
CA ARG A 72 -2.60 2.97 -6.11
C ARG A 72 -3.06 3.05 -4.66
N THR A 73 -3.15 1.91 -4.00
CA THR A 73 -3.56 1.86 -2.59
C THR A 73 -2.67 0.90 -1.80
N CYS A 74 -2.04 1.40 -0.74
CA CYS A 74 -1.36 0.56 0.24
C CYS A 74 -2.36 -0.02 1.24
N TYR A 75 -2.18 -1.30 1.57
CA TYR A 75 -2.88 -1.97 2.67
C TYR A 75 -1.94 -2.14 3.86
N VAL A 76 -2.31 -1.56 5.00
CA VAL A 76 -1.54 -1.58 6.24
C VAL A 76 -2.27 -2.40 7.28
N ASP A 77 -1.62 -3.40 7.83
CA ASP A 77 -2.14 -4.24 8.91
C ASP A 77 -2.41 -3.40 10.15
N ALA A 78 -3.66 -3.41 10.65
CA ALA A 78 -4.03 -2.59 11.79
C ALA A 78 -3.44 -3.11 13.11
N GLU A 79 -3.07 -4.39 13.19
CA GLU A 79 -2.43 -4.99 14.36
C GLU A 79 -0.92 -4.78 14.33
N THR A 80 -0.28 -5.11 13.20
CA THR A 80 1.19 -5.08 13.11
C THR A 80 1.75 -3.76 12.58
N MET A 81 0.91 -2.85 12.09
CA MET A 81 1.30 -1.58 11.46
C MET A 81 2.28 -1.78 10.29
N GLN A 82 2.19 -2.91 9.57
CA GLN A 82 3.04 -3.22 8.43
C GLN A 82 2.26 -3.09 7.13
N VAL A 83 2.87 -2.52 6.09
CA VAL A 83 2.31 -2.48 4.74
C VAL A 83 2.41 -3.90 4.14
N LYS A 84 1.29 -4.60 3.96
CA LYS A 84 1.32 -5.96 3.38
C LYS A 84 1.32 -5.95 1.87
N GLY A 85 0.68 -4.97 1.25
CA GLY A 85 0.62 -4.89 -0.20
C GLY A 85 0.25 -3.53 -0.77
N ILE A 86 0.54 -3.37 -2.06
CA ILE A 86 0.17 -2.20 -2.88
C ILE A 86 -0.76 -2.69 -3.99
N HIS A 87 -2.02 -2.31 -3.92
CA HIS A 87 -3.03 -2.62 -4.93
C HIS A 87 -2.85 -1.71 -6.16
N GLY A 88 -2.93 -2.33 -7.34
CA GLY A 88 -2.99 -1.66 -8.64
C GLY A 88 -3.91 -2.41 -9.60
N ASP A 89 -3.90 -2.01 -10.87
CA ASP A 89 -4.96 -2.34 -11.85
C ASP A 89 -5.22 -3.84 -12.07
N HIS A 90 -4.21 -4.68 -11.83
CA HIS A 90 -4.25 -6.11 -12.15
C HIS A 90 -3.94 -7.02 -10.97
N GLY A 91 -3.86 -6.46 -9.76
CA GLY A 91 -3.57 -7.24 -8.56
C GLY A 91 -2.81 -6.47 -7.51
N VAL A 92 -2.12 -7.21 -6.65
CA VAL A 92 -1.43 -6.68 -5.47
C VAL A 92 0.06 -6.98 -5.55
N TRP A 93 0.87 -5.97 -5.28
CA TRP A 93 2.29 -6.14 -5.00
C TRP A 93 2.46 -6.42 -3.51
N GLU A 94 2.64 -7.69 -3.13
CA GLU A 94 2.95 -8.08 -1.75
C GLU A 94 4.36 -7.63 -1.38
N ILE A 95 4.51 -7.04 -0.20
CA ILE A 95 5.78 -6.48 0.28
C ILE A 95 6.60 -7.56 1.00
N ILE A 96 7.87 -7.68 0.64
CA ILE A 96 8.83 -8.59 1.25
C ILE A 96 9.78 -7.79 2.13
N TYR A 97 9.81 -8.16 3.41
CA TYR A 97 10.65 -7.55 4.44
C TYR A 97 11.87 -8.42 4.75
N ASN A 98 12.99 -7.79 5.11
CA ASN A 98 14.12 -8.50 5.71
C ASN A 98 13.92 -8.73 7.21
N ASP A 99 14.88 -9.40 7.84
CA ASP A 99 14.94 -9.69 9.28
C ASP A 99 14.94 -8.42 10.17
N LYS A 100 15.30 -7.26 9.61
CA LYS A 100 15.28 -5.96 10.29
C LYS A 100 13.96 -5.19 10.09
N GLY A 101 12.99 -5.77 9.40
CA GLY A 101 11.70 -5.13 9.12
C GLY A 101 11.77 -4.00 8.09
N ILE A 102 12.80 -3.99 7.23
CA ILE A 102 12.94 -3.05 6.10
C ILE A 102 12.32 -3.70 4.87
N ALA A 103 11.50 -2.96 4.13
CA ALA A 103 10.95 -3.43 2.86
C ALA A 103 12.07 -3.51 1.82
N VAL A 104 12.37 -4.71 1.33
CA VAL A 104 13.51 -4.95 0.42
C VAL A 104 13.08 -5.34 -0.98
N ASN A 105 11.87 -5.86 -1.14
CA ASN A 105 11.35 -6.26 -2.44
C ASN A 105 9.82 -6.33 -2.44
N LYS A 106 9.23 -6.61 -3.61
CA LYS A 106 7.81 -6.85 -3.81
C LYS A 106 7.57 -8.00 -4.78
N LYS A 107 6.50 -8.77 -4.57
CA LYS A 107 6.04 -9.85 -5.46
C LYS A 107 4.65 -9.54 -5.96
N PHE A 108 4.44 -9.62 -7.27
CA PHE A 108 3.11 -9.44 -7.85
C PHE A 108 2.22 -10.66 -7.66
N ILE A 109 0.99 -10.42 -7.23
CA ILE A 109 -0.07 -11.42 -7.07
C ILE A 109 -1.26 -10.95 -7.93
N SER A 110 -1.57 -11.73 -8.96
CA SER A 110 -2.76 -11.48 -9.80
C SER A 110 -3.94 -12.29 -9.26
N PRO A 111 -5.11 -11.67 -9.03
CA PRO A 111 -6.33 -12.37 -8.62
C PRO A 111 -6.87 -13.32 -9.71
N SER A 112 -6.38 -13.21 -10.95
CA SER A 112 -6.73 -14.10 -12.07
C SER A 112 -6.03 -15.47 -12.01
N PHE A 113 -5.03 -15.64 -11.13
CA PHE A 113 -4.37 -16.93 -10.90
C PHE A 113 -4.84 -17.50 -9.54
N PRO A 114 -5.79 -18.45 -9.53
CA PRO A 114 -6.30 -18.99 -8.28
C PRO A 114 -5.19 -19.68 -7.47
N TYR A 115 -5.11 -19.33 -6.19
CA TYR A 115 -4.21 -19.94 -5.19
C TYR A 115 -4.41 -21.46 -5.03
N ASP A 116 -5.53 -22.00 -5.51
CA ASP A 116 -5.90 -23.42 -5.39
C ASP A 116 -5.04 -24.40 -6.22
N LYS A 117 -3.98 -23.93 -6.90
CA LYS A 117 -3.15 -24.76 -7.80
C LYS A 117 -1.63 -24.61 -7.66
N GLN A 118 -1.11 -24.01 -6.59
CA GLN A 118 0.34 -24.01 -6.31
C GLN A 118 0.71 -24.96 -5.17
#